data_AF-A0AAW0WGY3-F1
#
_entry.id   AF-A0AAW0WGY3-F1
#
_cell.length_a   1.000
_cell.length_b   1.000
_cell.length_c   1.000
_cell.angle_alpha   90.00
_cell.angle_beta   90.00
_cell.angle_gamma   90.00
#
_symmetry.space_group_name_H-M   'P 1'
#
loop_
_entity.id
_entity.type
_entity.pdbx_description
1 polymer ?
#
loop_
_entity_poly.entity_id
_entity_poly.type
_entity_poly.pdbx_seq_one_letter_code
_entity_poly.pdbx_strand_id
1 'polypeptide(L)'
;MYTNKMDERLKELLHVYRNKFAQIDVERIIPFLRDTGLVSAEDIDAIHRQPSQGQRIHTLLDILPAKGSQAFQTLCLALETTYPHLLTIMLIGASQRTPLYVSRQSSLVGLTSDSECEDKKSSASSTGGAEVGRPFPSASPHTQASVVSSHDYNMEQSNVALLRAELKIVTTDRDIMKKELKKVTRERDEALGRLVGSVHHPDQPANYGTLTKQGGGSLSDKSLGSSRDYESLKMQCEKAMAEVQGLLKQNMEINRKYENTMKEVDYYRKQERAAYTALQKLRMQYEEVVAEKQKLEREVTSLQTIMEDDRKEIADLRRQQQEAITQEGSGEAINQLYMTTMRKYEAIKDEYDSIRKSYSELVASHSNNISKLELTQEEVSRLKKQYDDILRECNEAVREKNCFKQQCTKAITEWDSALREKNKLQEELLKIREKYDEMMKEMNTHLIQRQHLNKDLKRLQEERNAAMQEYTLVMSERDTVHKEMDKLQEELSQASKKIKTIEQTTNDSSKERESLLLQIEMLKREIAASLHDRDKAIKECNDLRERFGAKEDTNKEWERSYMGYDNYKQERLLSMFCLLYKYKSFTSSPGQYLMCVLIQVRTFGSRDTSLPGAVN
;
A
#
# COMPACT_ATOMS: atom_id res chain seq x y z
N MET A 1 36.40 -52.55 -3.87
CA MET A 1 35.39 -51.87 -3.03
C MET A 1 35.80 -50.42 -2.87
N TYR A 2 35.31 -49.53 -3.73
CA TYR A 2 35.58 -48.09 -3.62
C TYR A 2 34.70 -47.52 -2.52
N THR A 3 35.31 -47.01 -1.45
CA THR A 3 34.59 -46.36 -0.36
C THR A 3 33.95 -45.08 -0.90
N ASN A 4 32.61 -45.04 -0.97
CA ASN A 4 31.80 -43.83 -1.15
C ASN A 4 32.02 -42.89 0.04
N LYS A 5 33.20 -42.27 0.18
CA LYS A 5 33.45 -41.26 1.21
C LYS A 5 32.91 -39.92 0.71
N MET A 6 32.08 -39.28 1.53
CA MET A 6 31.64 -37.91 1.30
C MET A 6 32.87 -36.98 1.35
N ASP A 7 32.95 -36.00 0.44
CA ASP A 7 34.00 -34.98 0.41
C ASP A 7 34.01 -34.19 1.73
N GLU A 8 35.19 -33.90 2.27
CA GLU A 8 35.37 -33.16 3.54
C GLU A 8 34.72 -31.78 3.49
N ARG A 9 34.68 -31.14 2.33
CA ARG A 9 33.98 -29.86 2.13
C ARG A 9 32.47 -29.97 2.34
N LEU A 10 31.88 -31.08 1.92
CA LEU A 10 30.44 -31.33 2.10
C LEU A 10 30.12 -31.64 3.57
N LYS A 11 31.01 -32.34 4.26
CA LYS A 11 30.89 -32.59 5.71
C LYS A 11 30.98 -31.30 6.51
N GLU A 12 31.94 -30.43 6.18
CA GLU A 12 32.08 -29.11 6.80
C GLU A 12 30.85 -28.24 6.55
N LEU A 13 30.28 -28.29 5.34
CA LEU A 13 29.04 -27.58 5.02
C LEU A 13 27.85 -28.08 5.87
N LEU A 14 27.68 -29.39 6.02
CA LEU A 14 26.65 -29.96 6.91
C LEU A 14 26.87 -29.53 8.37
N HIS A 15 28.12 -29.42 8.81
CA HIS A 15 28.46 -28.96 10.16
C HIS A 15 28.15 -27.48 10.39
N VAL A 16 28.51 -26.60 9.46
CA VAL A 16 28.27 -25.14 9.55
C VAL A 16 26.77 -24.82 9.60
N TYR A 17 25.96 -25.57 8.85
CA TYR A 17 24.52 -25.36 8.79
C TYR A 17 23.74 -26.20 9.80
N ARG A 18 24.41 -27.03 10.61
CA ARG A 18 23.82 -27.97 11.57
C ARG A 18 22.79 -27.33 12.50
N ASN A 19 23.09 -26.14 13.04
CA ASN A 19 22.18 -25.42 13.93
C ASN A 19 20.96 -24.81 13.19
N LYS A 20 21.11 -24.52 11.89
CA LYS A 20 20.01 -24.02 11.05
C LYS A 20 19.06 -25.16 10.64
N PHE A 21 19.55 -26.40 10.57
CA PHE A 21 18.74 -27.59 10.36
C PHE A 21 17.89 -27.98 11.59
N ALA A 22 18.15 -27.44 12.79
CA ALA A 22 17.45 -27.81 14.01
C ALA A 22 15.92 -27.57 13.99
N GLN A 23 15.43 -26.70 13.10
CA GLN A 23 14.00 -26.39 12.95
C GLN A 23 13.29 -27.24 11.89
N ILE A 24 14.00 -28.15 11.23
CA ILE A 24 13.43 -28.98 10.17
C ILE A 24 12.73 -30.21 10.73
N ASP A 25 11.60 -30.55 10.11
CA ASP A 25 10.90 -31.79 10.38
C ASP A 25 11.54 -32.96 9.63
N VAL A 26 12.18 -33.84 10.39
CA VAL A 26 12.92 -35.00 9.89
C VAL A 26 12.00 -35.98 9.17
N GLU A 27 10.73 -36.06 9.58
CA GLU A 27 9.74 -36.96 8.97
C GLU A 27 9.43 -36.57 7.52
N ARG A 28 9.70 -35.33 7.13
CA ARG A 28 9.55 -34.86 5.73
C ARG A 28 10.74 -35.22 4.86
N ILE A 29 11.92 -35.49 5.45
CA ILE A 29 13.16 -35.78 4.72
C ILE A 29 13.40 -37.30 4.63
N ILE A 30 13.03 -38.06 5.65
CA ILE A 30 13.22 -39.53 5.71
C ILE A 30 12.68 -40.26 4.46
N PRO A 31 11.50 -39.96 3.90
CA PRO A 31 10.98 -40.66 2.72
C PRO A 31 11.92 -40.61 1.53
N PHE A 32 12.48 -39.43 1.22
CA PHE A 32 13.42 -39.24 0.10
C PHE A 32 14.72 -40.07 0.27
N LEU A 33 15.19 -40.20 1.52
CA LEU A 33 16.39 -40.97 1.83
C LEU A 33 16.12 -42.48 1.89
N ARG A 34 14.90 -42.88 2.24
CA ARG A 34 14.44 -44.27 2.19
C ARG A 34 14.27 -44.76 0.76
N ASP A 35 13.62 -43.96 -0.09
CA ASP A 35 13.29 -44.32 -1.47
C ASP A 35 14.55 -44.49 -2.35
N THR A 36 15.65 -43.87 -1.95
CA THR A 36 16.97 -44.03 -2.61
C THR A 36 17.79 -45.20 -2.06
N GLY A 37 17.33 -45.88 -1.00
CA GLY A 37 18.02 -47.02 -0.39
C GLY A 37 19.34 -46.68 0.31
N LEU A 38 19.63 -45.39 0.51
CA LEU A 38 20.90 -44.92 1.09
C LEU A 38 20.91 -44.93 2.63
N VAL A 39 19.72 -44.89 3.24
CA VAL A 39 19.52 -44.98 4.70
C VAL A 39 18.74 -46.26 4.98
N SER A 40 19.30 -47.15 5.81
CA SER A 40 18.71 -48.45 6.14
C SER A 40 17.55 -48.32 7.14
N ALA A 41 16.73 -49.37 7.26
CA ALA A 41 15.66 -49.41 8.26
C ALA A 41 16.19 -49.24 9.70
N GLU A 42 17.37 -49.78 10.00
CA GLU A 42 18.05 -49.63 11.30
C GLU A 42 18.46 -48.18 11.58
N ASP A 43 18.93 -47.45 10.55
CA ASP A 43 19.27 -46.03 10.66
C ASP A 43 18.02 -45.17 10.92
N ILE A 44 16.88 -45.51 10.30
CA ILE A 44 15.60 -44.83 10.51
C ILE A 44 15.10 -45.06 11.94
N ASP A 45 15.17 -46.30 12.44
CA ASP A 45 14.79 -46.63 13.81
C ASP A 45 15.70 -45.90 14.83
N ALA A 46 17.00 -45.78 14.55
CA ALA A 46 17.95 -45.03 15.38
C ALA A 46 17.63 -43.54 15.43
N ILE A 47 17.16 -42.95 14.32
CA ILE A 47 16.68 -41.57 14.26
C ILE A 47 15.38 -41.44 15.07
N HIS A 48 14.39 -42.31 14.88
CA HIS A 48 13.10 -42.25 15.58
C HIS A 48 13.19 -42.47 17.09
N ARG A 49 14.21 -43.19 17.57
CA ARG A 49 14.51 -43.37 19.01
C ARG A 49 14.91 -42.06 19.72
N GLN A 50 15.25 -41.00 19.00
CA GLN A 50 15.60 -39.72 19.63
C GLN A 50 14.35 -38.95 20.11
N PRO A 51 14.39 -38.38 21.34
CA PRO A 51 13.20 -37.80 21.97
C PRO A 51 12.80 -36.43 21.42
N SER A 52 13.73 -35.66 20.82
CA SER A 52 13.43 -34.34 20.26
C SER A 52 13.70 -34.26 18.76
N GLN A 53 12.91 -33.46 18.04
CA GLN A 53 13.05 -33.21 16.60
C GLN A 53 14.45 -32.68 16.23
N GLY A 54 15.02 -31.80 17.06
CA GLY A 54 16.39 -31.33 16.92
C GLY A 54 17.43 -32.45 17.03
N GLN A 55 17.26 -33.39 17.96
CA GLN A 55 18.16 -34.54 18.07
C GLN A 55 17.97 -35.55 16.93
N ARG A 56 16.75 -35.71 16.42
CA ARG A 56 16.46 -36.54 15.24
C ARG A 56 17.22 -36.02 14.02
N ILE A 57 17.20 -34.69 13.77
CA ILE A 57 17.89 -34.11 12.60
C ILE A 57 19.41 -34.15 12.79
N HIS A 58 19.91 -33.93 14.01
CA HIS A 58 21.34 -34.06 14.29
C HIS A 58 21.84 -35.50 14.07
N THR A 59 21.08 -36.49 14.52
CA THR A 59 21.40 -37.91 14.31
C THR A 59 21.40 -38.26 12.82
N LEU A 60 20.43 -37.74 12.05
CA LEU A 60 20.42 -37.89 10.59
C LEU A 60 21.67 -37.26 9.95
N LEU A 61 22.04 -36.05 10.34
CA LEU A 61 23.23 -35.35 9.84
C LEU A 61 24.55 -36.03 10.22
N ASP A 62 24.57 -36.83 11.30
CA ASP A 62 25.73 -37.64 11.69
C ASP A 62 25.87 -38.93 10.87
N ILE A 63 24.75 -39.50 10.41
CA ILE A 63 24.73 -40.72 9.61
C ILE A 63 25.08 -40.43 8.14
N LEU A 64 24.64 -39.29 7.59
CA LEU A 64 24.82 -38.94 6.17
C LEU A 64 26.29 -38.98 5.68
N PRO A 65 27.30 -38.46 6.41
CA PRO A 65 28.70 -38.54 6.01
C PRO A 65 29.23 -39.96 5.80
N ALA A 66 28.71 -40.94 6.54
CA ALA A 66 29.09 -42.34 6.43
C ALA A 66 28.45 -43.06 5.22
N LYS A 67 27.35 -42.51 4.69
CA LYS A 67 26.62 -43.06 3.52
C LYS A 67 27.13 -42.51 2.18
N GLY A 68 28.02 -41.53 2.19
CA GLY A 68 28.73 -41.02 1.01
C GLY A 68 28.09 -39.83 0.31
N SER A 69 28.73 -39.35 -0.77
CA SER A 69 28.33 -38.13 -1.49
C SER A 69 26.92 -38.18 -2.08
N GLN A 70 26.44 -39.37 -2.43
CA GLN A 70 25.07 -39.59 -2.92
C GLN A 70 24.03 -39.23 -1.85
N ALA A 71 24.31 -39.50 -0.58
CA ALA A 71 23.40 -39.16 0.51
C ALA A 71 23.24 -37.64 0.68
N PHE A 72 24.30 -36.86 0.42
CA PHE A 72 24.22 -35.40 0.39
C PHE A 72 23.41 -34.89 -0.80
N GLN A 73 23.56 -35.50 -1.99
CA GLN A 73 22.76 -35.13 -3.16
C GLN A 73 21.26 -35.37 -2.93
N THR A 74 20.91 -36.52 -2.35
CA THR A 74 19.52 -36.83 -1.99
C THR A 74 18.98 -35.88 -0.91
N LEU A 75 19.80 -35.49 0.07
CA LEU A 75 19.43 -34.45 1.03
C LEU A 75 19.13 -33.12 0.34
N CYS A 76 19.97 -32.68 -0.60
CA CYS A 76 19.73 -31.45 -1.37
C CYS A 76 18.41 -31.51 -2.15
N LEU A 77 18.10 -32.65 -2.79
CA LEU A 77 16.83 -32.86 -3.48
C LEU A 77 15.63 -32.84 -2.52
N ALA A 78 15.76 -33.46 -1.36
CA ALA A 78 14.73 -33.42 -0.32
C ALA A 78 14.51 -31.99 0.20
N LEU A 79 15.58 -31.22 0.37
CA LEU A 79 15.50 -29.81 0.78
C LEU A 79 14.93 -28.91 -0.32
N GLU A 80 15.19 -29.20 -1.59
CA GLU A 80 14.60 -28.47 -2.72
C GLU A 80 13.08 -28.55 -2.70
N THR A 81 12.53 -29.72 -2.36
CA THR A 81 11.09 -29.96 -2.32
C THR A 81 10.43 -29.52 -1.01
N THR A 82 11.12 -29.69 0.13
CA THR A 82 10.51 -29.47 1.45
C THR A 82 10.88 -28.14 2.11
N TYR A 83 12.12 -27.65 1.89
CA TYR A 83 12.67 -26.44 2.52
C TYR A 83 13.58 -25.63 1.55
N PRO A 84 13.04 -25.11 0.43
CA PRO A 84 13.84 -24.49 -0.64
C PRO A 84 14.62 -23.24 -0.20
N HIS A 85 14.08 -22.52 0.80
CA HIS A 85 14.75 -21.37 1.43
C HIS A 85 16.04 -21.79 2.14
N LEU A 86 16.06 -22.96 2.79
CA LEU A 86 17.26 -23.44 3.47
C LEU A 86 18.30 -23.97 2.47
N LEU A 87 17.85 -24.64 1.39
CA LEU A 87 18.73 -25.01 0.28
C LEU A 87 19.40 -23.78 -0.33
N THR A 88 18.64 -22.71 -0.53
CA THR A 88 19.14 -21.43 -1.04
C THR A 88 20.14 -20.79 -0.08
N ILE A 89 19.87 -20.78 1.22
CA ILE A 89 20.79 -20.29 2.26
C ILE A 89 22.09 -21.12 2.31
N MET A 90 22.00 -22.44 2.08
CA MET A 90 23.15 -23.34 2.01
C MET A 90 24.00 -23.11 0.74
N LEU A 91 23.36 -22.94 -0.43
CA LEU A 91 24.05 -22.70 -1.71
C LEU A 91 24.60 -21.27 -1.86
N ILE A 92 23.87 -20.26 -1.38
CA ILE A 92 24.32 -18.85 -1.43
C ILE A 92 25.47 -18.62 -0.46
N GLY A 93 25.41 -19.19 0.76
CA GLY A 93 26.52 -19.05 1.70
C GLY A 93 27.76 -19.86 1.30
N ALA A 94 27.62 -20.96 0.55
CA ALA A 94 28.75 -21.64 -0.08
C ALA A 94 29.45 -20.76 -1.16
N SER A 95 28.69 -19.92 -1.86
CA SER A 95 29.20 -19.04 -2.92
C SER A 95 30.08 -17.88 -2.39
N GLN A 96 29.99 -17.52 -1.11
CA GLN A 96 30.83 -16.48 -0.49
C GLN A 96 32.20 -16.98 -0.02
N ARG A 97 32.46 -18.30 -0.01
CA ARG A 97 33.76 -18.85 0.41
C ARG A 97 34.62 -19.49 -0.69
N THR A 98 34.06 -19.96 -1.80
CA THR A 98 34.74 -20.27 -3.10
C THR A 98 33.79 -21.10 -3.98
N PRO A 99 33.89 -21.06 -5.32
CA PRO A 99 32.92 -21.68 -6.20
C PRO A 99 33.08 -23.21 -6.25
N LEU A 100 32.14 -23.95 -5.68
CA LEU A 100 31.98 -25.37 -5.96
C LEU A 100 31.08 -25.54 -7.20
N TYR A 101 31.71 -26.00 -8.28
CA TYR A 101 31.02 -26.50 -9.45
C TYR A 101 30.29 -27.80 -9.07
N VAL A 102 28.98 -27.72 -8.79
CA VAL A 102 28.13 -28.92 -8.72
C VAL A 102 27.91 -29.37 -10.16
N SER A 103 28.85 -30.18 -10.65
CA SER A 103 28.73 -30.90 -11.91
C SER A 103 27.58 -31.90 -11.77
N ARG A 104 26.43 -31.60 -12.40
CA ARG A 104 25.50 -32.67 -12.80
C ARG A 104 26.17 -33.43 -13.93
N GLN A 105 26.91 -34.49 -13.61
CA GLN A 105 27.40 -35.42 -14.63
C GLN A 105 26.91 -36.84 -14.37
N SER A 106 26.03 -37.24 -15.28
CA SER A 106 25.96 -38.61 -15.78
C SER A 106 27.34 -38.99 -16.34
N SER A 107 27.73 -40.23 -16.08
CA SER A 107 29.01 -40.89 -16.27
C SER A 107 29.65 -40.79 -17.66
N LEU A 108 30.96 -40.52 -17.72
CA LEU A 108 31.89 -41.37 -18.49
C LEU A 108 33.32 -41.22 -17.96
N VAL A 109 33.99 -42.37 -17.91
CA VAL A 109 35.28 -42.68 -17.29
C VAL A 109 36.45 -42.22 -18.17
N GLY A 110 37.55 -41.76 -17.58
CA GLY A 110 38.78 -41.47 -18.31
C GLY A 110 39.92 -41.05 -17.38
N LEU A 111 40.75 -42.03 -17.04
CA LEU A 111 42.05 -41.93 -16.37
C LEU A 111 42.92 -40.88 -17.09
N THR A 112 43.74 -40.06 -16.42
CA THR A 112 45.17 -40.37 -16.22
C THR A 112 45.79 -39.58 -15.05
N SER A 113 46.76 -40.24 -14.43
CA SER A 113 47.63 -39.84 -13.33
C SER A 113 48.59 -38.67 -13.61
N ASP A 114 49.09 -38.17 -12.48
CA ASP A 114 50.17 -37.22 -12.20
C ASP A 114 51.45 -37.36 -13.03
N SER A 115 52.07 -36.21 -13.34
CA SER A 115 53.52 -36.02 -13.13
C SER A 115 53.88 -34.53 -13.11
N GLU A 116 54.72 -34.22 -12.13
CA GLU A 116 55.23 -32.92 -11.72
C GLU A 116 56.32 -32.36 -12.64
N CYS A 117 56.65 -31.07 -12.43
CA CYS A 117 57.99 -30.47 -12.57
C CYS A 117 58.55 -30.30 -14.02
N GLU A 118 59.22 -29.23 -14.45
CA GLU A 118 59.92 -28.12 -13.80
C GLU A 118 60.12 -26.97 -14.79
N ASP A 119 60.46 -25.82 -14.20
CA ASP A 119 61.00 -24.58 -14.75
C ASP A 119 61.98 -24.68 -15.93
N LYS A 120 61.95 -23.65 -16.80
CA LYS A 120 63.11 -22.75 -16.96
C LYS A 120 62.81 -21.47 -17.74
N LYS A 121 63.15 -20.37 -17.06
CA LYS A 121 63.34 -19.00 -17.53
C LYS A 121 64.34 -18.94 -18.69
N SER A 122 64.17 -18.00 -19.64
CA SER A 122 64.91 -16.71 -19.67
C SER A 122 65.04 -16.11 -21.08
N SER A 123 64.65 -14.82 -21.19
CA SER A 123 65.28 -13.70 -21.93
C SER A 123 65.78 -13.92 -23.38
N ALA A 124 65.21 -13.28 -24.40
CA ALA A 124 65.38 -11.87 -24.79
C ALA A 124 66.78 -11.49 -25.31
N SER A 125 66.90 -11.23 -26.63
CA SER A 125 67.63 -10.08 -27.19
C SER A 125 67.39 -9.92 -28.70
N SER A 126 67.15 -8.66 -29.08
CA SER A 126 67.18 -8.02 -30.39
C SER A 126 68.58 -8.11 -31.06
N THR A 127 68.92 -7.71 -32.30
CA THR A 127 68.47 -6.66 -33.23
C THR A 127 69.33 -6.76 -34.51
N GLY A 128 68.78 -6.39 -35.69
CA GLY A 128 69.49 -5.81 -36.87
C GLY A 128 70.38 -6.74 -37.71
N GLY A 129 70.53 -6.62 -39.04
CA GLY A 129 70.03 -5.71 -40.08
C GLY A 129 70.72 -6.07 -41.42
N ALA A 130 70.04 -5.79 -42.55
CA ALA A 130 70.46 -5.41 -43.92
C ALA A 130 71.89 -5.78 -44.44
N GLU A 131 72.21 -6.08 -45.71
CA GLU A 131 71.56 -5.94 -47.02
C GLU A 131 72.50 -6.53 -48.13
N VAL A 132 71.95 -6.79 -49.33
CA VAL A 132 72.55 -6.77 -50.70
C VAL A 132 73.48 -7.91 -51.19
N GLY A 133 73.09 -8.52 -52.33
CA GLY A 133 74.02 -9.11 -53.33
C GLY A 133 73.44 -10.24 -54.22
N ARG A 134 73.01 -9.92 -55.46
CA ARG A 134 72.84 -10.85 -56.62
C ARG A 134 74.08 -10.67 -57.56
N PRO A 135 74.38 -11.50 -58.60
CA PRO A 135 73.50 -12.40 -59.40
C PRO A 135 74.05 -13.80 -59.86
N PHE A 136 73.12 -14.69 -60.27
CA PHE A 136 73.04 -15.79 -61.29
C PHE A 136 74.28 -16.35 -62.07
N PRO A 137 74.16 -17.47 -62.87
CA PRO A 137 73.12 -18.54 -63.03
C PRO A 137 73.73 -19.98 -63.00
N SER A 138 72.98 -21.10 -62.97
CA SER A 138 72.49 -21.81 -64.18
C SER A 138 72.09 -23.27 -63.86
N ALA A 139 70.96 -23.71 -64.45
CA ALA A 139 70.55 -25.07 -64.82
C ALA A 139 69.33 -25.68 -64.09
N SER A 140 68.17 -25.53 -64.75
CA SER A 140 66.89 -26.29 -64.61
C SER A 140 67.01 -27.71 -65.24
N PRO A 141 65.93 -28.53 -65.40
CA PRO A 141 64.54 -28.44 -64.92
C PRO A 141 63.93 -29.77 -64.37
N HIS A 142 62.87 -29.67 -63.56
CA HIS A 142 61.54 -30.23 -63.84
C HIS A 142 60.65 -30.15 -62.59
N THR A 143 59.79 -29.12 -62.53
CA THR A 143 58.55 -29.23 -61.76
C THR A 143 57.50 -28.36 -62.42
N GLN A 144 56.34 -28.98 -62.70
CA GLN A 144 55.17 -28.33 -63.26
C GLN A 144 54.65 -27.25 -62.31
N ALA A 145 54.09 -26.22 -62.95
CA ALA A 145 53.60 -24.99 -62.35
C ALA A 145 52.46 -25.20 -61.33
N SER A 146 52.49 -24.41 -60.26
CA SER A 146 51.29 -23.83 -59.67
C SER A 146 51.50 -22.32 -59.58
N VAL A 147 50.65 -21.60 -60.31
CA VAL A 147 50.59 -20.15 -60.37
C VAL A 147 50.01 -19.65 -59.05
N VAL A 148 50.84 -19.03 -58.19
CA VAL A 148 50.34 -18.29 -57.02
C VAL A 148 49.97 -16.88 -57.47
N SER A 149 48.74 -16.49 -57.17
CA SER A 149 48.10 -15.24 -57.57
C SER A 149 48.78 -14.03 -56.93
N SER A 150 49.05 -13.01 -57.75
CA SER A 150 49.56 -11.67 -57.34
C SER A 150 48.64 -10.94 -56.33
N HIS A 151 47.43 -11.46 -56.10
CA HIS A 151 46.45 -10.89 -55.17
C HIS A 151 46.75 -11.20 -53.68
N ASP A 152 47.40 -12.33 -53.37
CA ASP A 152 47.61 -12.76 -51.98
C ASP A 152 48.69 -11.94 -51.26
N TYR A 153 49.75 -11.54 -51.99
CA TYR A 153 50.83 -10.71 -51.42
C TYR A 153 50.36 -9.29 -51.03
N ASN A 154 49.39 -8.73 -51.74
CA ASN A 154 48.87 -7.39 -51.45
C ASN A 154 47.91 -7.40 -50.25
N MET A 155 47.15 -8.48 -50.07
CA MET A 155 46.23 -8.64 -48.94
C MET A 155 46.95 -8.92 -47.62
N GLU A 156 48.02 -9.72 -47.64
CA GLU A 156 48.86 -9.93 -46.45
C GLU A 156 49.61 -8.67 -46.02
N GLN A 157 50.12 -7.85 -46.95
CA GLN A 157 50.72 -6.56 -46.60
C GLN A 157 49.71 -5.58 -46.00
N SER A 158 48.47 -5.56 -46.51
CA SER A 158 47.37 -4.74 -45.97
C SER A 158 46.97 -5.20 -44.56
N ASN A 159 46.88 -6.51 -44.33
CA ASN A 159 46.58 -7.08 -43.01
C ASN A 159 47.69 -6.78 -41.99
N VAL A 160 48.96 -6.87 -42.40
CA VAL A 160 50.09 -6.52 -41.53
C VAL A 160 50.14 -5.02 -41.25
N ALA A 161 49.77 -4.16 -42.20
CA ALA A 161 49.66 -2.71 -41.98
C ALA A 161 48.51 -2.38 -41.00
N LEU A 162 47.37 -3.06 -41.12
CA LEU A 162 46.23 -2.90 -40.22
C LEU A 162 46.58 -3.35 -38.80
N LEU A 163 47.23 -4.51 -38.65
CA LEU A 163 47.68 -5.02 -37.35
C LEU A 163 48.73 -4.10 -36.70
N ARG A 164 49.61 -3.46 -37.49
CA ARG A 164 50.54 -2.45 -36.97
C ARG A 164 49.82 -1.17 -36.53
N ALA A 165 48.76 -0.76 -37.21
CA ALA A 165 47.95 0.39 -36.83
C ALA A 165 47.15 0.12 -35.54
N GLU A 166 46.52 -1.06 -35.44
CA GLU A 166 45.84 -1.51 -34.22
C GLU A 166 46.81 -1.63 -33.04
N LEU A 167 47.98 -2.22 -33.26
CA LEU A 167 49.02 -2.29 -32.23
C LEU A 167 49.40 -0.88 -31.77
N LYS A 168 49.54 0.10 -32.68
CA LYS A 168 49.86 1.48 -32.31
C LYS A 168 48.78 2.13 -31.45
N ILE A 169 47.50 1.90 -31.75
CA ILE A 169 46.35 2.40 -30.97
C ILE A 169 46.34 1.76 -29.57
N VAL A 170 46.49 0.44 -29.49
CA VAL A 170 46.55 -0.28 -28.21
C VAL A 170 47.76 0.17 -27.38
N THR A 171 48.88 0.49 -28.04
CA THR A 171 50.08 1.01 -27.38
C THR A 171 49.83 2.42 -26.81
N THR A 172 49.16 3.30 -27.56
CA THR A 172 48.77 4.63 -27.08
C THR A 172 47.76 4.56 -25.95
N ASP A 173 46.77 3.68 -26.03
CA ASP A 173 45.76 3.50 -24.98
C ASP A 173 46.38 2.96 -23.70
N ARG A 174 47.29 1.99 -23.80
CA ARG A 174 48.08 1.52 -22.66
C ARG A 174 48.87 2.65 -21.99
N ASP A 175 49.44 3.56 -22.78
CA ASP A 175 50.23 4.67 -22.25
C ASP A 175 49.34 5.77 -21.62
N ILE A 176 48.13 5.99 -22.16
CA ILE A 176 47.10 6.84 -21.54
C ILE A 176 46.63 6.22 -20.22
N MET A 177 46.29 4.93 -20.20
CA MET A 177 45.88 4.22 -18.99
C MET A 177 46.98 4.21 -17.93
N LYS A 178 48.26 4.12 -18.32
CA LYS A 178 49.38 4.30 -17.39
C LYS A 178 49.45 5.71 -16.81
N LYS A 179 49.11 6.75 -17.58
CA LYS A 179 49.05 8.14 -17.07
C LYS A 179 47.87 8.33 -16.11
N GLU A 180 46.70 7.80 -16.44
CA GLU A 180 45.52 7.84 -15.56
C GLU A 180 45.75 7.05 -14.28
N LEU A 181 46.38 5.88 -14.34
CA LEU A 181 46.74 5.11 -13.14
C LEU A 181 47.70 5.91 -12.23
N LYS A 182 48.70 6.59 -12.81
CA LYS A 182 49.59 7.48 -12.04
C LYS A 182 48.84 8.66 -11.42
N LYS A 183 47.83 9.20 -12.12
CA LYS A 183 46.99 10.29 -11.62
C LYS A 183 46.13 9.83 -10.44
N VAL A 184 45.41 8.72 -10.59
CA VAL A 184 44.59 8.11 -9.53
C VAL A 184 45.45 7.71 -8.32
N THR A 185 46.67 7.22 -8.56
CA THR A 185 47.59 6.90 -7.46
C THR A 185 48.01 8.17 -6.70
N ARG A 186 48.31 9.27 -7.40
CA ARG A 186 48.58 10.57 -6.74
C ARG A 186 47.36 11.10 -5.98
N GLU A 187 46.18 11.05 -6.58
CA GLU A 187 44.94 11.47 -5.91
C GLU A 187 44.65 10.63 -4.64
N ARG A 188 44.89 9.32 -4.71
CA ARG A 188 44.80 8.41 -3.56
C ARG A 188 45.84 8.76 -2.49
N ASP A 189 47.07 9.03 -2.88
CA ASP A 189 48.16 9.36 -1.94
C ASP A 189 47.95 10.74 -1.31
N GLU A 190 47.39 11.71 -2.04
CA GLU A 190 46.93 13.00 -1.51
C GLU A 190 45.72 12.86 -0.57
N ALA A 191 44.78 11.96 -0.89
CA ALA A 191 43.64 11.66 -0.03
C ALA A 191 44.08 10.95 1.27
N LEU A 192 45.05 10.04 1.18
CA LEU A 192 45.70 9.43 2.34
C LEU A 192 46.49 10.46 3.15
N GLY A 193 47.19 11.39 2.49
CA GLY A 193 47.84 12.53 3.17
C GLY A 193 46.85 13.41 3.94
N ARG A 194 45.66 13.67 3.37
CA ARG A 194 44.57 14.38 4.05
C ARG A 194 43.99 13.60 5.24
N LEU A 195 43.89 12.27 5.16
CA LEU A 195 43.43 11.42 6.26
C LEU A 195 44.46 11.33 7.39
N VAL A 196 45.74 11.18 7.06
CA VAL A 196 46.84 11.06 8.03
C VAL A 196 47.12 12.40 8.73
N GLY A 197 46.86 13.53 8.08
CA GLY A 197 46.91 14.87 8.71
C GLY A 197 45.82 15.14 9.77
N SER A 198 44.78 14.30 9.86
CA SER A 198 43.71 14.39 10.88
C SER A 198 43.85 13.39 12.02
N VAL A 199 44.92 12.60 12.08
CA VAL A 199 45.12 11.61 13.17
C VAL A 199 46.56 11.70 13.68
N HIS A 200 46.80 12.71 14.52
CA HIS A 200 47.81 12.62 15.57
C HIS A 200 47.17 12.87 16.93
N HIS A 201 47.39 11.88 17.78
CA HIS A 201 47.11 11.73 19.20
C HIS A 201 45.72 11.29 19.69
N PRO A 202 45.60 10.02 20.14
CA PRO A 202 44.56 9.57 21.05
C PRO A 202 45.02 9.78 22.51
N ASP A 203 44.16 10.37 23.34
CA ASP A 203 44.02 9.97 24.74
C ASP A 203 42.70 10.53 25.33
N GLN A 204 41.88 9.59 25.82
CA GLN A 204 40.81 9.73 26.83
C GLN A 204 39.39 10.22 26.47
N PRO A 205 38.38 9.76 27.24
CA PRO A 205 37.17 9.17 26.68
C PRO A 205 35.89 10.01 26.84
N ALA A 206 34.84 9.50 26.20
CA ALA A 206 33.48 10.02 26.07
C ALA A 206 32.94 10.80 27.29
N ASN A 207 32.45 12.02 27.01
CA ASN A 207 31.63 12.80 27.93
C ASN A 207 30.21 12.93 27.36
N TYR A 208 29.23 12.34 28.06
CA TYR A 208 27.81 12.58 27.86
C TYR A 208 27.43 13.99 28.34
N GLY A 209 26.37 14.53 27.75
CA GLY A 209 26.06 15.96 27.75
C GLY A 209 26.00 16.70 29.08
N THR A 210 26.13 18.02 29.00
CA THR A 210 25.79 18.94 30.09
C THR A 210 25.19 20.21 29.52
N LEU A 211 23.94 20.48 29.92
CA LEU A 211 23.30 21.79 29.84
C LEU A 211 24.16 22.82 30.57
N THR A 212 24.40 23.98 29.95
CA THR A 212 24.76 25.20 30.67
C THR A 212 23.63 26.21 30.57
N LYS A 213 23.08 26.57 31.73
CA LYS A 213 22.16 27.70 31.93
C LYS A 213 22.78 28.62 32.97
N GLN A 214 22.88 29.91 32.66
CA GLN A 214 22.76 31.13 33.49
C GLN A 214 23.39 32.27 32.67
N GLY A 215 22.78 33.41 32.36
CA GLY A 215 21.74 34.23 32.98
C GLY A 215 22.29 35.68 32.93
N GLY A 216 21.61 36.77 32.59
CA GLY A 216 20.24 37.02 32.14
C GLY A 216 20.12 38.47 31.65
N GLY A 217 18.89 38.89 31.32
CA GLY A 217 18.50 40.30 31.19
C GLY A 217 18.31 40.80 29.75
N SER A 218 17.12 40.65 29.19
CA SER A 218 16.23 41.79 28.88
C SER A 218 15.00 41.31 28.10
N LEU A 219 13.92 42.05 28.28
CA LEU A 219 12.53 41.71 28.00
C LEU A 219 12.19 41.74 26.50
N SER A 220 11.09 41.05 26.20
CA SER A 220 10.27 41.09 24.97
C SER A 220 10.92 40.63 23.67
N ASP A 221 10.53 39.42 23.22
CA ASP A 221 9.86 39.19 21.92
C ASP A 221 10.05 37.72 21.48
N LYS A 222 9.35 36.78 22.14
CA LYS A 222 9.54 35.34 21.95
C LYS A 222 8.57 34.70 20.95
N SER A 223 7.96 35.49 20.06
CA SER A 223 7.00 34.95 19.08
C SER A 223 7.51 34.87 17.63
N LEU A 224 8.69 35.45 17.31
CA LEU A 224 9.23 35.46 15.94
C LEU A 224 10.44 34.52 15.71
N GLY A 225 11.10 34.02 16.77
CA GLY A 225 12.25 33.11 16.66
C GLY A 225 11.88 31.70 16.19
N SER A 226 10.78 31.15 16.70
CA SER A 226 10.33 29.80 16.36
C SER A 226 9.89 29.66 14.89
N SER A 227 9.44 30.75 14.25
CA SER A 227 9.08 30.75 12.83
C SER A 227 10.31 30.72 11.93
N ARG A 228 11.39 31.38 12.34
CA ARG A 228 12.65 31.43 11.58
C ARG A 228 13.43 30.12 11.70
N ASP A 229 13.39 29.49 12.87
CA ASP A 229 13.97 28.17 13.10
C ASP A 229 13.21 27.07 12.34
N TYR A 230 11.87 27.16 12.30
CA TYR A 230 11.04 26.25 11.50
C TYR A 230 11.29 26.41 10.00
N GLU A 231 11.41 27.65 9.49
CA GLU A 231 11.71 27.88 8.07
C GLU A 231 13.14 27.42 7.71
N SER A 232 14.11 27.59 8.62
CA SER A 232 15.47 27.06 8.44
C SER A 232 15.48 25.53 8.40
N LEU A 233 14.73 24.88 9.29
CA LEU A 233 14.61 23.42 9.30
C LEU A 233 13.89 22.90 8.05
N LYS A 234 12.85 23.61 7.59
CA LYS A 234 12.13 23.29 6.35
C LYS A 234 13.05 23.39 5.12
N MET A 235 13.83 24.47 4.98
CA MET A 235 14.82 24.56 3.90
C MET A 235 15.88 23.45 3.99
N GLN A 236 16.27 23.05 5.22
CA GLN A 236 17.20 21.94 5.43
C GLN A 236 16.58 20.60 5.02
N CYS A 237 15.30 20.37 5.31
CA CYS A 237 14.55 19.20 4.86
C CYS A 237 14.39 19.20 3.33
N GLU A 238 14.06 20.33 2.72
CA GLU A 238 13.96 20.47 1.26
C GLU A 238 15.30 20.21 0.57
N LYS A 239 16.40 20.73 1.13
CA LYS A 239 17.76 20.47 0.66
C LYS A 239 18.14 18.99 0.78
N ALA A 240 17.84 18.36 1.93
CA ALA A 240 18.09 16.94 2.14
C ALA A 240 17.27 16.07 1.19
N MET A 241 16.00 16.43 0.91
CA MET A 241 15.16 15.73 -0.06
C MET A 241 15.68 15.88 -1.49
N ALA A 242 16.16 17.06 -1.87
CA ALA A 242 16.79 17.28 -3.18
C ALA A 242 18.09 16.47 -3.32
N GLU A 243 18.90 16.39 -2.26
CA GLU A 243 20.12 15.58 -2.22
C GLU A 243 19.81 14.08 -2.34
N VAL A 244 18.80 13.57 -1.61
CA VAL A 244 18.33 12.19 -1.73
C VAL A 244 17.82 11.90 -3.15
N GLN A 245 17.06 12.81 -3.76
CA GLN A 245 16.62 12.65 -5.15
C GLN A 245 17.80 12.65 -6.14
N GLY A 246 18.83 13.47 -5.90
CA GLY A 246 20.08 13.46 -6.66
C GLY A 246 20.82 12.14 -6.56
N LEU A 247 20.98 11.62 -5.33
CA LEU A 247 21.62 10.33 -5.07
C LEU A 247 20.84 9.17 -5.69
N LEU A 248 19.51 9.20 -5.66
CA LEU A 248 18.68 8.19 -6.33
C LEU A 248 18.90 8.18 -7.84
N LYS A 249 18.94 9.35 -8.49
CA LYS A 249 19.24 9.47 -9.93
C LYS A 249 20.65 8.95 -10.26
N GLN A 250 21.64 9.32 -9.44
CA GLN A 250 23.01 8.84 -9.60
C GLN A 250 23.11 7.32 -9.44
N ASN A 251 22.40 6.74 -8.47
CA ASN A 251 22.34 5.30 -8.26
C ASN A 251 21.69 4.57 -9.45
N MET A 252 20.61 5.13 -10.02
CA MET A 252 20.01 4.60 -11.25
C MET A 252 21.00 4.61 -12.42
N GLU A 253 21.80 5.67 -12.57
CA GLU A 253 22.80 5.75 -13.64
C GLU A 253 23.95 4.76 -13.43
N ILE A 254 24.42 4.58 -12.19
CA ILE A 254 25.44 3.59 -11.83
C ILE A 254 24.94 2.18 -12.10
N ASN A 255 23.70 1.86 -11.70
CA ASN A 255 23.10 0.56 -11.98
C ASN A 255 22.99 0.28 -13.48
N ARG A 256 22.60 1.28 -14.29
CA ARG A 256 22.57 1.14 -15.75
C ARG A 256 23.96 0.88 -16.34
N LYS A 257 25.00 1.54 -15.82
CA LYS A 257 26.39 1.28 -16.23
C LYS A 257 26.82 -0.13 -15.84
N TYR A 258 26.51 -0.55 -14.61
CA TYR A 258 26.79 -1.91 -14.12
C TYR A 258 26.11 -2.99 -14.96
N GLU A 259 24.84 -2.81 -15.31
CA GLU A 259 24.11 -3.71 -16.21
C GLU A 259 24.75 -3.81 -17.60
N ASN A 260 25.22 -2.70 -18.15
CA ASN A 260 25.90 -2.69 -19.44
C ASN A 260 27.26 -3.41 -19.37
N THR A 261 28.06 -3.14 -18.33
CA THR A 261 29.33 -3.85 -18.11
C THR A 261 29.11 -5.35 -17.90
N MET A 262 28.03 -5.75 -17.21
CA MET A 262 27.70 -7.17 -17.05
C MET A 262 27.39 -7.83 -18.39
N LYS A 263 26.61 -7.17 -19.27
CA LYS A 263 26.32 -7.66 -20.63
C LYS A 263 27.59 -7.81 -21.47
N GLU A 264 28.52 -6.86 -21.35
CA GLU A 264 29.81 -6.89 -22.03
C GLU A 264 30.69 -8.05 -21.54
N VAL A 265 30.75 -8.29 -20.22
CA VAL A 265 31.44 -9.46 -19.65
C VAL A 265 30.84 -10.77 -20.16
N ASP A 266 29.51 -10.88 -20.23
CA ASP A 266 28.84 -12.08 -20.74
C ASP A 266 29.10 -12.30 -22.24
N TYR A 267 29.20 -11.22 -23.02
CA TYR A 267 29.62 -11.28 -24.42
C TYR A 267 31.04 -11.87 -24.55
N TYR A 268 32.01 -11.36 -23.79
CA TYR A 268 33.39 -11.87 -23.83
C TYR A 268 33.50 -13.31 -23.32
N ARG A 269 32.77 -13.68 -22.25
CA ARG A 269 32.70 -15.09 -21.80
C ARG A 269 32.14 -16.02 -22.86
N LYS A 270 31.20 -15.57 -23.69
CA LYS A 270 30.66 -16.38 -24.78
C LYS A 270 31.71 -16.56 -25.89
N GLN A 271 32.45 -15.50 -26.22
CA GLN A 271 33.53 -15.55 -27.19
C GLN A 271 34.67 -16.46 -26.73
N GLU A 272 35.07 -16.39 -25.46
CA GLU A 272 36.09 -17.26 -24.86
C GLU A 272 35.71 -18.74 -24.96
N ARG A 273 34.45 -19.10 -24.61
CA ARG A 273 33.96 -20.48 -24.74
C ARG A 273 33.97 -20.98 -26.19
N ALA A 274 33.64 -20.10 -27.14
CA ALA A 274 33.67 -20.45 -28.56
C ALA A 274 35.11 -20.70 -29.04
N ALA A 275 36.06 -19.83 -28.67
CA ALA A 275 37.47 -19.98 -28.98
C ALA A 275 38.05 -21.27 -28.36
N TYR A 276 37.73 -21.56 -27.10
CA TYR A 276 38.15 -22.77 -26.42
C TYR A 276 37.63 -24.04 -27.12
N THR A 277 36.36 -24.02 -27.55
CA THR A 277 35.76 -25.15 -28.29
C THR A 277 36.44 -25.36 -29.65
N ALA A 278 36.77 -24.28 -30.36
CA ALA A 278 37.50 -24.35 -31.63
C ALA A 278 38.93 -24.90 -31.43
N LEU A 279 39.62 -24.47 -30.38
CA LEU A 279 40.95 -24.97 -30.03
C LEU A 279 40.92 -26.46 -29.67
N GLN A 280 39.90 -26.91 -28.94
CA GLN A 280 39.73 -28.34 -28.62
C GLN A 280 39.51 -29.19 -29.87
N LYS A 281 38.73 -28.70 -30.85
CA LYS A 281 38.55 -29.38 -32.14
C LYS A 281 39.87 -29.51 -32.90
N LEU A 282 40.64 -28.43 -32.97
CA LEU A 282 41.94 -28.44 -33.65
C LEU A 282 42.93 -29.40 -32.97
N ARG A 283 42.91 -29.46 -31.63
CA ARG A 283 43.72 -30.40 -30.85
C ARG A 283 43.38 -31.86 -31.18
N MET A 284 42.08 -32.20 -31.28
CA MET A 284 41.65 -33.55 -31.68
C MET A 284 42.09 -33.90 -33.11
N GLN A 285 41.96 -32.95 -34.05
CA GLN A 285 42.41 -33.16 -35.44
C GLN A 285 43.93 -33.39 -35.52
N TYR A 286 44.71 -32.68 -34.71
CA TYR A 286 46.16 -32.89 -34.65
C TYR A 286 46.51 -34.29 -34.12
N GLU A 287 45.82 -34.75 -33.06
CA GLU A 287 46.02 -36.10 -32.52
C GLU A 287 45.68 -37.20 -33.54
N GLU A 288 44.63 -37.03 -34.34
CA GLU A 288 44.26 -37.94 -35.42
C GLU A 288 45.34 -38.04 -36.50
N VAL A 289 45.87 -36.90 -36.96
CA VAL A 289 46.95 -36.86 -37.96
C VAL A 289 48.24 -37.52 -37.43
N VAL A 290 48.54 -37.35 -36.13
CA VAL A 290 49.70 -38.02 -35.51
C VAL A 290 49.50 -39.53 -35.46
N ALA A 291 48.29 -40.02 -35.17
CA ALA A 291 47.99 -41.44 -35.17
C ALA A 291 48.10 -42.08 -36.57
N GLU A 292 47.61 -41.37 -37.60
CA GLU A 292 47.76 -41.75 -39.02
C GLU A 292 49.24 -41.84 -39.42
N LYS A 293 50.06 -40.83 -39.05
CA LYS A 293 51.51 -40.84 -39.31
C LYS A 293 52.18 -42.09 -38.72
N GLN A 294 51.89 -42.41 -37.47
CA GLN A 294 52.48 -43.59 -36.80
C GLN A 294 52.04 -44.90 -37.45
N LYS A 295 50.82 -44.96 -38.00
CA LYS A 295 50.34 -46.13 -38.75
C LYS A 295 51.13 -46.32 -40.04
N LEU A 296 51.33 -45.25 -40.81
CA LEU A 296 52.12 -45.28 -42.04
C LEU A 296 53.58 -45.65 -41.78
N GLU A 297 54.19 -45.17 -40.69
CA GLU A 297 55.56 -45.55 -40.30
C GLU A 297 55.69 -47.07 -40.02
N ARG A 298 54.69 -47.69 -39.40
CA ARG A 298 54.64 -49.15 -39.19
C ARG A 298 54.49 -49.92 -40.50
N GLU A 299 53.73 -49.39 -41.44
CA GLU A 299 53.54 -50.01 -42.75
C GLU A 299 54.84 -49.97 -43.58
N VAL A 300 55.53 -48.82 -43.58
CA VAL A 300 56.83 -48.68 -44.26
C VAL A 300 57.86 -49.66 -43.72
N THR A 301 57.94 -49.83 -42.39
CA THR A 301 58.88 -50.79 -41.78
C THR A 301 58.53 -52.24 -42.11
N SER A 302 57.24 -52.60 -42.14
CA SER A 302 56.80 -53.93 -42.58
C SER A 302 57.17 -54.23 -44.03
N LEU A 303 56.99 -53.25 -44.94
CA LEU A 303 57.34 -53.43 -46.34
C LEU A 303 58.86 -53.60 -46.53
N GLN A 304 59.67 -52.87 -45.75
CA GLN A 304 61.13 -53.03 -45.78
C GLN A 304 61.57 -54.44 -45.36
N THR A 305 60.91 -55.06 -44.38
CA THR A 305 61.25 -56.44 -43.96
C THR A 305 60.92 -57.47 -45.03
N ILE A 306 59.75 -57.36 -45.68
CA ILE A 306 59.33 -58.27 -46.74
C ILE A 306 60.31 -58.22 -47.92
N MET A 307 60.72 -57.02 -48.33
CA MET A 307 61.69 -56.86 -49.42
C MET A 307 63.06 -57.47 -49.12
N GLU A 308 63.48 -57.51 -47.86
CA GLU A 308 64.75 -58.13 -47.47
C GLU A 308 64.68 -59.66 -47.51
N ASP A 309 63.55 -60.22 -47.09
CA ASP A 309 63.28 -61.66 -47.15
C ASP A 309 63.25 -62.15 -48.60
N ASP A 310 62.57 -61.44 -49.51
CA ASP A 310 62.53 -61.77 -50.95
C ASP A 310 63.94 -61.76 -51.58
N ARG A 311 64.79 -60.80 -51.19
CA ARG A 311 66.16 -60.70 -51.69
C ARG A 311 66.99 -61.92 -51.29
N LYS A 312 66.78 -62.41 -50.07
CA LYS A 312 67.47 -63.59 -49.53
C LYS A 312 67.02 -64.87 -50.23
N GLU A 313 65.72 -65.04 -50.44
CA GLU A 313 65.17 -66.20 -51.16
C GLU A 313 65.73 -66.29 -52.59
N ILE A 314 65.82 -65.17 -53.31
CA ILE A 314 66.40 -65.14 -54.67
C ILE A 314 67.88 -65.55 -54.66
N ALA A 315 68.64 -65.17 -53.63
CA ALA A 315 70.06 -65.55 -53.51
C ALA A 315 70.23 -67.06 -53.27
N ASP A 316 69.37 -67.66 -52.44
CA ASP A 316 69.41 -69.08 -52.12
C ASP A 316 69.04 -69.95 -53.33
N LEU A 317 68.01 -69.56 -54.10
CA LEU A 317 67.61 -70.28 -55.33
C LEU A 317 68.71 -70.31 -56.39
N ARG A 318 69.46 -69.20 -56.56
CA ARG A 318 70.59 -69.13 -57.50
C ARG A 318 71.74 -70.06 -57.11
N ARG A 319 71.99 -70.26 -55.81
CA ARG A 319 73.02 -71.19 -55.32
C ARG A 319 72.66 -72.64 -55.61
N GLN A 320 71.40 -73.03 -55.36
CA GLN A 320 70.93 -74.40 -55.61
C GLN A 320 71.02 -74.79 -57.09
N GLN A 321 70.73 -73.85 -58.00
CA GLN A 321 70.84 -74.08 -59.43
C GLN A 321 72.29 -74.34 -59.88
N GLN A 322 73.27 -73.69 -59.25
CA GLN A 322 74.69 -73.88 -59.56
C GLN A 322 75.22 -75.25 -59.11
N GLU A 323 74.70 -75.78 -58.00
CA GLU A 323 75.09 -77.07 -57.44
C GLU A 323 74.57 -78.24 -58.31
N ALA A 324 73.33 -78.12 -58.83
CA ALA A 324 72.69 -79.16 -59.65
C ALA A 324 73.37 -79.41 -61.01
N ILE A 325 74.08 -78.42 -61.57
CA ILE A 325 74.71 -78.50 -62.91
C ILE A 325 75.99 -79.38 -62.90
N THR A 326 76.51 -79.78 -61.74
CA THR A 326 77.84 -80.42 -61.63
C THR A 326 77.88 -81.96 -61.67
N GLN A 327 76.76 -82.68 -61.82
CA GLN A 327 76.70 -84.14 -61.57
C GLN A 327 76.02 -85.04 -62.67
N GLU A 328 76.15 -84.77 -63.97
CA GLU A 328 75.48 -85.59 -65.02
C GLU A 328 76.38 -86.64 -65.74
N GLY A 329 76.08 -87.95 -65.62
CA GLY A 329 76.51 -88.98 -66.61
C GLY A 329 76.45 -90.48 -66.23
N SER A 330 75.39 -91.23 -66.62
CA SER A 330 75.36 -92.66 -67.06
C SER A 330 73.90 -93.15 -67.25
N GLY A 331 73.61 -94.34 -67.80
CA GLY A 331 72.22 -94.83 -68.04
C GLY A 331 71.33 -95.01 -66.78
N GLU A 332 71.95 -95.06 -65.61
CA GLU A 332 71.27 -94.92 -64.31
C GLU A 332 70.71 -93.50 -64.13
N ALA A 333 71.36 -92.49 -64.71
CA ALA A 333 70.86 -91.13 -64.82
C ALA A 333 69.58 -91.04 -65.64
N ILE A 334 69.36 -91.89 -66.67
CA ILE A 334 68.11 -91.87 -67.47
C ILE A 334 66.95 -92.47 -66.67
N ASN A 335 67.16 -93.60 -66.00
CA ASN A 335 66.13 -94.18 -65.12
C ASN A 335 65.88 -93.28 -63.89
N GLN A 336 66.93 -92.68 -63.33
CA GLN A 336 66.81 -91.62 -62.33
C GLN A 336 66.08 -90.40 -62.88
N LEU A 337 66.28 -90.00 -64.14
CA LEU A 337 65.57 -88.88 -64.77
C LEU A 337 64.09 -89.21 -64.91
N TYR A 338 63.73 -90.43 -65.31
CA TYR A 338 62.34 -90.88 -65.37
C TYR A 338 61.69 -90.93 -63.99
N MET A 339 62.33 -91.56 -63.01
CA MET A 339 61.85 -91.59 -61.63
C MET A 339 61.77 -90.20 -61.01
N THR A 340 62.70 -89.30 -61.34
CA THR A 340 62.69 -87.90 -60.89
C THR A 340 61.59 -87.11 -61.57
N THR A 341 61.34 -87.34 -62.86
CA THR A 341 60.24 -86.71 -63.60
C THR A 341 58.90 -87.19 -63.06
N MET A 342 58.78 -88.47 -62.72
CA MET A 342 57.56 -89.02 -62.14
C MET A 342 57.29 -88.48 -60.72
N ARG A 343 58.32 -88.43 -59.85
CA ARG A 343 58.20 -87.77 -58.54
C ARG A 343 57.86 -86.28 -58.66
N LYS A 344 58.41 -85.58 -59.66
CA LYS A 344 58.04 -84.19 -59.96
C LYS A 344 56.59 -84.07 -60.42
N TYR A 345 56.12 -85.00 -61.23
CA TYR A 345 54.71 -85.03 -61.64
C TYR A 345 53.78 -85.27 -60.47
N GLU A 346 54.08 -86.23 -59.59
CA GLU A 346 53.33 -86.48 -58.36
C GLU A 346 53.36 -85.26 -57.42
N ALA A 347 54.52 -84.64 -57.23
CA ALA A 347 54.64 -83.40 -56.45
C ALA A 347 53.78 -82.26 -57.02
N ILE A 348 53.83 -82.05 -58.35
CA ILE A 348 52.99 -81.03 -59.03
C ILE A 348 51.50 -81.37 -58.88
N LYS A 349 51.12 -82.65 -58.96
CA LYS A 349 49.74 -83.08 -58.79
C LYS A 349 49.25 -82.82 -57.35
N ASP A 350 50.06 -83.16 -56.36
CA ASP A 350 49.75 -82.91 -54.94
C ASP A 350 49.69 -81.40 -54.64
N GLU A 351 50.59 -80.61 -55.21
CA GLU A 351 50.54 -79.13 -55.19
C GLU A 351 49.25 -78.61 -55.82
N TYR A 352 48.86 -79.14 -56.98
CA TYR A 352 47.61 -78.78 -57.64
C TYR A 352 46.39 -79.12 -56.79
N ASP A 353 46.32 -80.33 -56.22
CA ASP A 353 45.22 -80.75 -55.35
C ASP A 353 45.17 -79.91 -54.05
N SER A 354 46.34 -79.56 -53.50
CA SER A 354 46.48 -78.65 -52.35
C SER A 354 45.96 -77.24 -52.68
N ILE A 355 46.39 -76.66 -53.82
CA ILE A 355 45.92 -75.36 -54.31
C ILE A 355 44.40 -75.40 -54.55
N ARG A 356 43.89 -76.45 -55.19
CA ARG A 356 42.45 -76.61 -55.43
C ARG A 356 41.65 -76.65 -54.13
N LYS A 357 42.14 -77.38 -53.12
CA LYS A 357 41.52 -77.44 -51.79
C LYS A 357 41.55 -76.06 -51.11
N SER A 358 42.70 -75.40 -51.11
CA SER A 358 42.85 -74.04 -50.56
C SER A 358 41.93 -73.04 -51.24
N TYR A 359 41.80 -73.10 -52.58
CA TYR A 359 40.86 -72.25 -53.32
C TYR A 359 39.40 -72.53 -52.95
N SER A 360 39.03 -73.80 -52.81
CA SER A 360 37.68 -74.19 -52.36
C SER A 360 37.38 -73.65 -50.95
N GLU A 361 38.34 -73.72 -50.04
CA GLU A 361 38.22 -73.18 -48.68
C GLU A 361 38.14 -71.65 -48.70
N LEU A 362 38.93 -70.98 -49.53
CA LEU A 362 38.89 -69.53 -49.70
C LEU A 362 37.53 -69.06 -50.23
N VAL A 363 36.97 -69.76 -51.22
CA VAL A 363 35.63 -69.47 -51.75
C VAL A 363 34.57 -69.66 -50.66
N ALA A 364 34.61 -70.77 -49.91
CA ALA A 364 33.67 -71.02 -48.82
C ALA A 364 33.78 -69.96 -47.70
N SER A 365 35.00 -69.55 -47.37
CA SER A 365 35.24 -68.45 -46.42
C SER A 365 34.72 -67.12 -46.93
N HIS A 366 34.90 -66.81 -48.21
CA HIS A 366 34.41 -65.59 -48.82
C HIS A 366 32.88 -65.55 -48.83
N SER A 367 32.22 -66.65 -49.21
CA SER A 367 30.76 -66.77 -49.14
C SER A 367 30.24 -66.56 -47.71
N ASN A 368 30.89 -67.13 -46.69
CA ASN A 368 30.53 -66.90 -45.29
C ASN A 368 30.72 -65.43 -44.88
N ASN A 369 31.81 -64.80 -45.30
CA ASN A 369 32.06 -63.38 -45.03
C ASN A 369 31.04 -62.46 -45.72
N ILE A 370 30.60 -62.79 -46.94
CA ILE A 370 29.52 -62.07 -47.63
C ILE A 370 28.23 -62.18 -46.82
N SER A 371 27.81 -63.38 -46.42
CA SER A 371 26.59 -63.54 -45.61
C SER A 371 26.67 -62.81 -44.27
N LYS A 372 27.83 -62.78 -43.62
CA LYS A 372 28.06 -61.95 -42.42
C LYS A 372 27.94 -60.46 -42.72
N LEU A 373 28.51 -59.98 -43.84
CA LEU A 373 28.42 -58.59 -44.25
C LEU A 373 26.96 -58.19 -44.51
N GLU A 374 26.19 -59.01 -45.22
CA GLU A 374 24.77 -58.80 -45.49
C GLU A 374 23.96 -58.67 -44.19
N LEU A 375 24.16 -59.58 -43.22
CA LEU A 375 23.52 -59.49 -41.91
C LEU A 375 23.89 -58.20 -41.16
N THR A 376 25.16 -57.79 -41.20
CA THR A 376 25.57 -56.52 -40.57
C THR A 376 24.98 -55.30 -41.30
N GLN A 377 24.80 -55.37 -42.61
CA GLN A 377 24.19 -54.30 -43.41
C GLN A 377 22.68 -54.18 -43.15
N GLU A 378 21.98 -55.30 -42.96
CA GLU A 378 20.60 -55.34 -42.52
C GLU A 378 20.44 -54.76 -41.11
N GLU A 379 21.34 -55.11 -40.18
CA GLU A 379 21.33 -54.58 -38.81
C GLU A 379 21.58 -53.06 -38.80
N VAL A 380 22.52 -52.57 -39.60
CA VAL A 380 22.74 -51.12 -39.78
C VAL A 380 21.49 -50.44 -40.34
N SER A 381 20.80 -51.07 -41.30
CA SER A 381 19.56 -50.54 -41.87
C SER A 381 18.42 -50.51 -40.85
N ARG A 382 18.32 -51.54 -40.01
CA ARG A 382 17.37 -51.62 -38.89
C ARG A 382 17.63 -50.54 -37.85
N LEU A 383 18.90 -50.35 -37.43
CA LEU A 383 19.30 -49.33 -36.46
C LEU A 383 19.08 -47.91 -37.00
N LYS A 384 19.36 -47.66 -38.29
CA LYS A 384 19.03 -46.37 -38.94
C LYS A 384 17.54 -46.06 -38.89
N LYS A 385 16.69 -47.04 -39.21
CA LYS A 385 15.23 -46.87 -39.12
C LYS A 385 14.78 -46.54 -37.69
N GLN A 386 15.33 -47.24 -36.70
CA GLN A 386 15.02 -46.96 -35.28
C GLN A 386 15.45 -45.55 -34.87
N TYR A 387 16.63 -45.10 -35.30
CA TYR A 387 17.09 -43.73 -35.07
C TYR A 387 16.16 -42.70 -35.70
N ASP A 388 15.72 -42.91 -36.94
CA ASP A 388 14.81 -42.00 -37.65
C ASP A 388 13.42 -41.95 -37.00
N ASP A 389 12.92 -43.08 -36.48
CA ASP A 389 11.67 -43.14 -35.72
C ASP A 389 11.78 -42.36 -34.40
N ILE A 390 12.85 -42.57 -33.63
CA ILE A 390 13.12 -41.81 -32.39
C ILE A 390 13.27 -40.31 -32.68
N LEU A 391 13.95 -39.94 -33.76
CA LEU A 391 14.11 -38.55 -34.17
C LEU A 391 12.74 -37.91 -34.50
N ARG A 392 11.84 -38.66 -35.15
CA ARG A 392 10.48 -38.20 -35.46
C ARG A 392 9.66 -37.98 -34.19
N GLU A 393 9.73 -38.90 -33.25
CA GLU A 393 9.07 -38.79 -31.94
C GLU A 393 9.60 -37.59 -31.14
N CYS A 394 10.92 -37.38 -31.13
CA CYS A 394 11.53 -36.21 -30.50
C CYS A 394 11.01 -34.89 -31.13
N ASN A 395 10.89 -34.85 -32.46
CA ASN A 395 10.35 -33.69 -33.16
C ASN A 395 8.85 -33.47 -32.88
N GLU A 396 8.06 -34.53 -32.73
CA GLU A 396 6.65 -34.45 -32.29
C GLU A 396 6.55 -33.88 -30.88
N ALA A 397 7.30 -34.44 -29.93
CA ALA A 397 7.32 -33.96 -28.54
C ALA A 397 7.73 -32.49 -28.44
N VAL A 398 8.68 -32.02 -29.27
CA VAL A 398 9.04 -30.60 -29.35
C VAL A 398 7.88 -29.74 -29.86
N ARG A 399 7.13 -30.21 -30.86
CA ARG A 399 5.94 -29.50 -31.38
C ARG A 399 4.83 -29.42 -30.33
N GLU A 400 4.54 -30.51 -29.65
CA GLU A 400 3.57 -30.55 -28.55
C GLU A 400 3.97 -29.61 -27.41
N LYS A 401 5.24 -29.65 -26.97
CA LYS A 401 5.78 -28.72 -25.95
C LYS A 401 5.58 -27.26 -26.37
N ASN A 402 5.82 -26.93 -27.63
CA ASN A 402 5.65 -25.58 -28.14
C ASN A 402 4.16 -25.17 -28.19
N CYS A 403 3.27 -26.10 -28.53
CA CYS A 403 1.83 -25.90 -28.46
C CYS A 403 1.37 -25.60 -27.02
N PHE A 404 1.77 -26.44 -26.05
CA PHE A 404 1.45 -26.21 -24.64
C PHE A 404 2.06 -24.91 -24.10
N LYS A 405 3.27 -24.56 -24.51
CA LYS A 405 3.87 -23.26 -24.18
C LYS A 405 3.01 -22.10 -24.67
N GLN A 406 2.50 -22.15 -25.91
CA GLN A 406 1.60 -21.12 -26.44
C GLN A 406 0.28 -21.07 -25.68
N GLN A 407 -0.30 -22.22 -25.33
CA GLN A 407 -1.52 -22.29 -24.53
C GLN A 407 -1.32 -21.67 -23.13
N CYS A 408 -0.21 -21.97 -22.46
CA CYS A 408 0.15 -21.35 -21.18
C CYS A 408 0.30 -19.84 -21.31
N THR A 409 1.01 -19.36 -22.34
CA THR A 409 1.14 -17.92 -22.60
C THR A 409 -0.23 -17.26 -22.81
N LYS A 410 -1.12 -17.89 -23.59
CA LYS A 410 -2.47 -17.36 -23.83
C LYS A 410 -3.26 -17.29 -22.52
N ALA A 411 -3.25 -18.35 -21.72
CA ALA A 411 -3.91 -18.39 -20.42
C ALA A 411 -3.38 -17.29 -19.48
N ILE A 412 -2.06 -17.06 -19.44
CA ILE A 412 -1.47 -15.97 -18.64
C ILE A 412 -2.01 -14.61 -19.10
N THR A 413 -2.05 -14.35 -20.42
CA THR A 413 -2.56 -13.07 -20.93
C THR A 413 -4.06 -12.87 -20.66
N GLU A 414 -4.85 -13.94 -20.69
CA GLU A 414 -6.27 -13.92 -20.35
C GLU A 414 -6.48 -13.62 -18.86
N TRP A 415 -5.70 -14.26 -17.99
CA TRP A 415 -5.68 -13.98 -16.55
C TRP A 415 -5.30 -12.53 -16.24
N ASP A 416 -4.26 -12.00 -16.89
CA ASP A 416 -3.86 -10.60 -16.74
C ASP A 416 -4.97 -9.63 -17.17
N SER A 417 -5.71 -9.97 -18.23
CA SER A 417 -6.84 -9.18 -18.69
C SER A 417 -7.99 -9.20 -17.67
N ALA A 418 -8.36 -10.38 -17.17
CA ALA A 418 -9.39 -10.53 -16.15
C ALA A 418 -9.03 -9.81 -14.84
N LEU A 419 -7.75 -9.83 -14.46
CA LEU A 419 -7.27 -9.10 -13.29
C LEU A 419 -7.39 -7.59 -13.46
N ARG A 420 -7.05 -7.05 -14.62
CA ARG A 420 -7.24 -5.62 -14.93
C ARG A 420 -8.72 -5.23 -14.88
N GLU A 421 -9.60 -6.06 -15.43
CA GLU A 421 -11.05 -5.83 -15.42
C GLU A 421 -11.61 -5.87 -13.99
N LYS A 422 -11.21 -6.84 -13.18
CA LYS A 422 -11.56 -6.90 -11.75
C LYS A 422 -11.14 -5.62 -11.03
N ASN A 423 -9.91 -5.16 -11.22
CA ASN A 423 -9.41 -3.93 -10.57
C ASN A 423 -10.24 -2.71 -10.99
N LYS A 424 -10.58 -2.60 -12.28
CA LYS A 424 -11.47 -1.54 -12.79
C LYS A 424 -12.86 -1.58 -12.14
N LEU A 425 -13.46 -2.77 -12.02
CA LEU A 425 -14.76 -2.92 -11.35
C LEU A 425 -14.67 -2.61 -9.85
N GLN A 426 -13.55 -2.91 -9.19
CA GLN A 426 -13.33 -2.52 -7.79
C GLN A 426 -13.26 -1.00 -7.62
N GLU A 427 -12.60 -0.29 -8.54
CA GLU A 427 -12.59 1.18 -8.55
C GLU A 427 -13.98 1.77 -8.82
N GLU A 428 -14.76 1.16 -9.72
CA GLU A 428 -16.15 1.57 -9.98
C GLU A 428 -17.06 1.35 -8.76
N LEU A 429 -16.91 0.23 -8.06
CA LEU A 429 -17.62 -0.05 -6.81
C LEU A 429 -17.26 0.96 -5.71
N LEU A 430 -15.99 1.34 -5.58
CA LEU A 430 -15.56 2.37 -4.63
C LEU A 430 -16.23 3.71 -4.94
N LYS A 431 -16.25 4.14 -6.20
CA LYS A 431 -16.92 5.38 -6.63
C LYS A 431 -18.42 5.36 -6.35
N ILE A 432 -19.09 4.23 -6.56
CA ILE A 432 -20.52 4.09 -6.24
C ILE A 432 -20.75 4.18 -4.73
N ARG A 433 -19.86 3.58 -3.93
CA ARG A 433 -19.93 3.66 -2.47
C ARG A 433 -19.73 5.08 -1.96
N GLU A 434 -18.77 5.81 -2.49
CA GLU A 434 -18.54 7.23 -2.16
C GLU A 434 -19.77 8.08 -2.47
N LYS A 435 -20.39 7.89 -3.64
CA LYS A 435 -21.65 8.58 -4.00
C LYS A 435 -22.80 8.24 -3.04
N TYR A 436 -22.89 6.98 -2.61
CA TYR A 436 -23.89 6.58 -1.62
C TYR A 436 -23.66 7.28 -0.28
N ASP A 437 -22.41 7.33 0.18
CA ASP A 437 -22.04 8.00 1.43
C ASP A 437 -22.29 9.52 1.36
N GLU A 438 -22.04 10.15 0.21
CA GLU A 438 -22.38 11.56 -0.06
C GLU A 438 -23.89 11.80 0.00
N MET A 439 -24.67 11.00 -0.74
CA MET A 439 -26.13 11.09 -0.74
C MET A 439 -26.72 10.85 0.67
N MET A 440 -26.14 9.94 1.45
CA MET A 440 -26.53 9.71 2.83
C MET A 440 -26.25 10.92 3.73
N LYS A 441 -25.12 11.61 3.55
CA LYS A 441 -24.83 12.87 4.26
C LYS A 441 -25.84 13.96 3.89
N GLU A 442 -26.16 14.12 2.61
CA GLU A 442 -27.17 15.08 2.14
C GLU A 442 -28.57 14.75 2.68
N MET A 443 -28.97 13.48 2.69
CA MET A 443 -30.22 13.06 3.30
C MET A 443 -30.28 13.42 4.79
N ASN A 444 -29.19 13.21 5.52
CA ASN A 444 -29.12 13.54 6.94
C ASN A 444 -29.17 15.05 7.20
N THR A 445 -28.52 15.88 6.36
CA THR A 445 -28.62 17.35 6.50
C THR A 445 -30.05 17.82 6.22
N HIS A 446 -30.73 17.28 5.21
CA HIS A 446 -32.14 17.57 4.95
C HIS A 446 -33.06 17.12 6.09
N LEU A 447 -32.79 15.96 6.71
CA LEU A 447 -33.53 15.49 7.87
C LEU A 447 -33.41 16.45 9.06
N ILE A 448 -32.20 16.92 9.35
CA ILE A 448 -31.95 17.92 10.41
C ILE A 448 -32.65 19.24 10.10
N GLN A 449 -32.54 19.74 8.87
CA GLN A 449 -33.26 20.95 8.43
C GLN A 449 -34.78 20.80 8.60
N ARG A 450 -35.35 19.65 8.21
CA ARG A 450 -36.77 19.36 8.40
C ARG A 450 -37.17 19.36 9.88
N GLN A 451 -36.31 18.87 10.78
CA GLN A 451 -36.57 18.92 12.21
C GLN A 451 -36.58 20.36 12.74
N HIS A 452 -35.66 21.23 12.28
CA HIS A 452 -35.67 22.66 12.64
C HIS A 452 -36.93 23.36 12.15
N LEU A 453 -37.29 23.19 10.88
CA LEU A 453 -38.51 23.76 10.31
C LEU A 453 -39.78 23.31 11.05
N ASN A 454 -39.85 22.05 11.48
CA ASN A 454 -40.97 21.56 12.30
C ASN A 454 -41.02 22.22 13.69
N LYS A 455 -39.87 22.48 14.31
CA LYS A 455 -39.82 23.21 15.60
C LYS A 455 -40.29 24.65 15.43
N ASP A 456 -39.84 25.33 14.38
CA ASP A 456 -40.28 26.69 14.06
C ASP A 456 -41.78 26.75 13.74
N LEU A 457 -42.31 25.78 13.01
CA LEU A 457 -43.74 25.68 12.74
C LEU A 457 -44.55 25.54 14.02
N LYS A 458 -44.11 24.68 14.96
CA LYS A 458 -44.77 24.55 16.27
C LYS A 458 -44.73 25.84 17.07
N ARG A 459 -43.57 26.50 17.14
CA ARG A 459 -43.42 27.80 17.81
C ARG A 459 -44.36 28.85 17.21
N LEU A 460 -44.39 29.00 15.89
CA LEU A 460 -45.29 29.93 15.21
C LEU A 460 -46.77 29.58 15.45
N GLN A 461 -47.10 28.30 15.57
CA GLN A 461 -48.46 27.86 15.90
C GLN A 461 -48.85 28.23 17.34
N GLU A 462 -47.92 28.09 18.29
CA GLU A 462 -48.10 28.53 19.69
C GLU A 462 -48.26 30.05 19.78
N GLU A 463 -47.40 30.82 19.09
CA GLU A 463 -47.50 32.29 19.01
C GLU A 463 -48.83 32.72 18.38
N ARG A 464 -49.26 32.08 17.29
CA ARG A 464 -50.57 32.34 16.66
C ARG A 464 -51.72 32.04 17.62
N ASN A 465 -51.65 30.96 18.38
CA ASN A 465 -52.67 30.60 19.35
C ASN A 465 -52.71 31.58 20.53
N ALA A 466 -51.54 32.00 21.04
CA ALA A 466 -51.43 33.00 22.09
C ALA A 466 -52.03 34.34 21.64
N ALA A 467 -51.67 34.82 20.44
CA ALA A 467 -52.24 36.04 19.88
C ALA A 467 -53.78 35.96 19.70
N MET A 468 -54.30 34.78 19.34
CA MET A 468 -55.75 34.55 19.24
C MET A 468 -56.45 34.55 20.61
N GLN A 469 -55.80 34.01 21.65
CA GLN A 469 -56.29 34.07 23.02
C GLN A 469 -56.30 35.52 23.54
N GLU A 470 -55.21 36.26 23.33
CA GLU A 470 -55.12 37.69 23.66
C GLU A 470 -56.20 38.50 22.95
N TYR A 471 -56.39 38.27 21.64
CA TYR A 471 -57.48 38.88 20.89
C TYR A 471 -58.85 38.61 21.54
N THR A 472 -59.12 37.36 21.93
CA THR A 472 -60.37 36.97 22.59
C THR A 472 -60.56 37.68 23.93
N LEU A 473 -59.49 37.78 24.74
CA LEU A 473 -59.51 38.49 26.02
C LEU A 473 -59.82 39.97 25.80
N VAL A 474 -59.07 40.64 24.92
CA VAL A 474 -59.29 42.06 24.58
C VAL A 474 -60.71 42.29 24.10
N MET A 475 -61.27 41.39 23.29
CA MET A 475 -62.66 41.50 22.84
C MET A 475 -63.65 41.39 24.00
N SER A 476 -63.43 40.48 24.96
CA SER A 476 -64.28 40.35 26.15
C SER A 476 -64.16 41.52 27.13
N GLU A 477 -62.96 42.07 27.30
CA GLU A 477 -62.70 43.28 28.10
C GLU A 477 -63.37 44.48 27.45
N ARG A 478 -63.24 44.64 26.13
CA ARG A 478 -63.91 45.68 25.36
C ARG A 478 -65.43 45.61 25.54
N ASP A 479 -66.03 44.41 25.48
CA ASP A 479 -67.47 44.25 25.68
C ASP A 479 -67.90 44.57 27.13
N THR A 480 -67.03 44.30 28.10
CA THR A 480 -67.26 44.67 29.52
C THR A 480 -67.20 46.19 29.69
N VAL A 481 -66.19 46.84 29.14
CA VAL A 481 -66.05 48.31 29.15
C VAL A 481 -67.24 48.98 28.46
N HIS A 482 -67.73 48.44 27.34
CA HIS A 482 -68.93 48.96 26.69
C HIS A 482 -70.17 48.88 27.60
N LYS A 483 -70.38 47.75 28.30
CA LYS A 483 -71.49 47.63 29.26
C LYS A 483 -71.37 48.60 30.43
N GLU A 484 -70.17 48.80 30.96
CA GLU A 484 -69.91 49.77 32.02
C GLU A 484 -70.14 51.20 31.53
N MET A 485 -69.72 51.53 30.31
CA MET A 485 -69.97 52.82 29.67
C MET A 485 -71.46 53.08 29.51
N ASP A 486 -72.23 52.11 29.00
CA ASP A 486 -73.69 52.22 28.88
C ASP A 486 -74.36 52.43 30.24
N LYS A 487 -73.91 51.70 31.27
CA LYS A 487 -74.40 51.84 32.64
C LYS A 487 -74.10 53.24 33.21
N LEU A 488 -72.87 53.71 33.07
CA LEU A 488 -72.46 55.05 33.51
C LEU A 488 -73.24 56.14 32.74
N GLN A 489 -73.53 55.92 31.46
CA GLN A 489 -74.32 56.85 30.65
C GLN A 489 -75.79 56.89 31.09
N GLU A 490 -76.37 55.75 31.48
CA GLU A 490 -77.71 55.71 32.09
C GLU A 490 -77.73 56.35 33.48
N GLU A 491 -76.73 56.08 34.34
CA GLU A 491 -76.59 56.75 35.64
C GLU A 491 -76.42 58.27 35.50
N LEU A 492 -75.63 58.73 34.53
CA LEU A 492 -75.48 60.15 34.19
C LEU A 492 -76.81 60.76 33.71
N SER A 493 -77.55 60.06 32.86
CA SER A 493 -78.88 60.46 32.40
C SER A 493 -79.87 60.57 33.56
N GLN A 494 -79.87 59.60 34.48
CA GLN A 494 -80.70 59.61 35.68
C GLN A 494 -80.32 60.74 36.64
N ALA A 495 -79.03 60.96 36.89
CA ALA A 495 -78.54 62.08 37.70
C ALA A 495 -78.95 63.42 37.09
N SER A 496 -78.81 63.56 35.76
CA SER A 496 -79.24 64.76 35.02
C SER A 496 -80.74 65.00 35.13
N LYS A 497 -81.57 63.95 35.04
CA LYS A 497 -83.03 64.05 35.26
C LYS A 497 -83.35 64.51 36.68
N LYS A 498 -82.68 63.94 37.70
CA LYS A 498 -82.84 64.34 39.10
C LYS A 498 -82.46 65.80 39.33
N ILE A 499 -81.34 66.26 38.76
CA ILE A 499 -80.92 67.67 38.80
C ILE A 499 -82.02 68.56 38.23
N LYS A 500 -82.55 68.25 37.04
CA LYS A 500 -83.67 69.01 36.45
C LYS A 500 -84.92 69.04 37.35
N THR A 501 -85.26 67.93 38.01
CA THR A 501 -86.38 67.89 38.97
C THR A 501 -86.11 68.75 40.21
N ILE A 502 -84.90 68.71 40.75
CA ILE A 502 -84.49 69.56 41.88
C ILE A 502 -84.49 71.04 41.47
N GLU A 503 -83.97 71.38 40.30
CA GLU A 503 -84.02 72.75 39.76
C GLU A 503 -85.47 73.24 39.61
N GLN A 504 -86.36 72.41 39.05
CA GLN A 504 -87.77 72.74 38.91
C GLN A 504 -88.46 72.96 40.26
N THR A 505 -88.29 72.03 41.21
CA THR A 505 -88.87 72.15 42.56
C THR A 505 -88.30 73.34 43.35
N THR A 506 -87.01 73.64 43.19
CA THR A 506 -86.36 74.83 43.78
C THR A 506 -86.93 76.11 43.18
N ASN A 507 -87.12 76.16 41.86
CA ASN A 507 -87.74 77.29 41.17
C ASN A 507 -89.19 77.50 41.63
N ASP A 508 -90.00 76.45 41.73
CA ASP A 508 -91.39 76.56 42.17
C ASP A 508 -91.49 76.97 43.64
N SER A 509 -90.65 76.41 44.52
CA SER A 509 -90.54 76.85 45.92
C SER A 509 -90.07 78.29 46.02
N SER A 510 -89.17 78.74 45.14
CA SER A 510 -88.72 80.14 45.07
C SER A 510 -89.86 81.07 44.65
N LYS A 511 -90.69 80.69 43.67
CA LYS A 511 -91.88 81.46 43.26
C LYS A 511 -92.91 81.53 44.38
N GLU A 512 -93.15 80.43 45.09
CA GLU A 512 -94.03 80.40 46.25
C GLU A 512 -93.50 81.33 47.35
N ARG A 513 -92.19 81.25 47.66
CA ARG A 513 -91.52 82.16 48.60
C ARG A 513 -91.69 83.63 48.19
N GLU A 514 -91.52 83.95 46.91
CA GLU A 514 -91.71 85.30 46.38
C GLU A 514 -93.17 85.77 46.48
N SER A 515 -94.14 84.91 46.16
CA SER A 515 -95.57 85.17 46.36
C SER A 515 -95.91 85.45 47.83
N LEU A 516 -95.38 84.64 48.75
CA LEU A 516 -95.55 84.84 50.19
C LEU A 516 -94.90 86.15 50.66
N LEU A 517 -93.74 86.51 50.12
CA LEU A 517 -93.11 87.81 50.41
C LEU A 517 -93.96 88.98 49.92
N LEU A 518 -94.56 88.88 48.73
CA LEU A 518 -95.48 89.89 48.22
C LEU A 518 -96.73 90.02 49.11
N GLN A 519 -97.30 88.91 49.56
CA GLN A 519 -98.42 88.90 50.51
C GLN A 519 -98.04 89.55 51.84
N ILE A 520 -96.87 89.21 52.41
CA ILE A 520 -96.35 89.84 53.62
C ILE A 520 -96.22 91.36 53.43
N GLU A 521 -95.72 91.80 52.28
CA GLU A 521 -95.55 93.23 51.99
C GLU A 521 -96.89 93.95 51.79
N MET A 522 -97.89 93.29 51.20
CA MET A 522 -99.27 93.80 51.16
C MET A 522 -99.86 93.95 52.55
N LEU A 523 -99.78 92.90 53.39
CA LEU A 523 -100.25 92.93 54.76
C LEU A 523 -99.56 94.03 55.58
N LYS A 524 -98.26 94.25 55.39
CA LYS A 524 -97.55 95.39 56.03
C LYS A 524 -98.12 96.75 55.61
N ARG A 525 -98.43 96.93 54.32
CA ARG A 525 -99.04 98.19 53.82
C ARG A 525 -100.46 98.37 54.38
N GLU A 526 -101.25 97.32 54.45
CA GLU A 526 -102.59 97.34 55.05
C GLU A 526 -102.54 97.67 56.54
N ILE A 527 -101.58 97.09 57.28
CA ILE A 527 -101.31 97.46 58.67
C ILE A 527 -100.93 98.93 58.76
N ALA A 528 -100.00 99.41 57.93
CA ALA A 528 -99.59 100.81 57.93
C ALA A 528 -100.75 101.77 57.61
N ALA A 529 -101.62 101.41 56.66
CA ALA A 529 -102.83 102.16 56.33
C ALA A 529 -103.83 102.17 57.51
N SER A 530 -104.08 101.01 58.11
CA SER A 530 -104.95 100.89 59.29
C SER A 530 -104.41 101.68 60.49
N LEU A 531 -103.09 101.70 60.67
CA LEU A 531 -102.42 102.54 61.68
C LEU A 531 -102.58 104.03 61.34
N HIS A 532 -102.43 104.42 60.08
CA HIS A 532 -102.63 105.80 59.64
C HIS A 532 -104.08 106.27 59.83
N ASP A 533 -105.07 105.46 59.44
CA ASP A 533 -106.48 105.75 59.65
C ASP A 533 -106.82 105.86 61.14
N ARG A 534 -106.26 104.99 61.97
CA ARG A 534 -106.37 105.09 63.43
C ARG A 534 -105.77 106.39 63.94
N ASP A 535 -104.57 106.76 63.49
CA ASP A 535 -103.90 107.99 63.92
C ASP A 535 -104.65 109.25 63.43
N LYS A 536 -105.25 109.18 62.24
CA LYS A 536 -106.14 110.21 61.71
C LYS A 536 -107.43 110.34 62.55
N ALA A 537 -108.06 109.23 62.90
CA ALA A 537 -109.22 109.22 63.79
C ALA A 537 -108.88 109.75 65.18
N ILE A 538 -107.70 109.44 65.72
CA ILE A 538 -107.18 110.02 66.97
C ILE A 538 -107.01 111.54 66.82
N LYS A 539 -106.46 112.00 65.69
CA LYS A 539 -106.32 113.43 65.41
C LYS A 539 -107.67 114.13 65.30
N GLU A 540 -108.64 113.54 64.59
CA GLU A 540 -110.01 114.06 64.52
C GLU A 540 -110.69 114.08 65.90
N CYS A 541 -110.48 113.06 66.74
CA CYS A 541 -110.93 113.05 68.13
C CYS A 541 -110.28 114.18 68.96
N ASN A 542 -109.00 114.46 68.73
CA ASN A 542 -108.28 115.56 69.37
C ASN A 542 -108.75 116.93 68.86
N ASP A 543 -108.95 117.10 67.56
CA ASP A 543 -109.44 118.35 66.95
C ASP A 543 -110.90 118.64 67.35
N LEU A 544 -111.75 117.61 67.47
CA LEU A 544 -113.10 117.73 68.02
C LEU A 544 -113.07 118.10 69.52
N ARG A 545 -112.11 117.55 70.26
CA ARG A 545 -111.84 117.93 71.67
C ARG A 545 -111.38 119.38 71.80
N GLU A 546 -110.62 119.89 70.82
CA GLU A 546 -110.11 121.27 70.80
C GLU A 546 -111.17 122.30 70.32
N ARG A 547 -112.11 121.90 69.45
CA ARG A 547 -113.16 122.78 68.89
C ARG A 547 -114.41 122.97 69.76
N PHE A 548 -114.65 122.14 70.77
CA PHE A 548 -115.85 122.19 71.62
C PHE A 548 -115.56 122.07 73.12
N GLY A 549 -114.64 122.88 73.65
CA GLY A 549 -114.23 122.78 75.06
C GLY A 549 -115.39 122.71 76.06
N ALA A 550 -115.60 121.53 76.69
CA ALA A 550 -116.03 121.34 78.07
C ALA A 550 -116.14 119.85 78.47
N LYS A 551 -115.71 119.59 79.71
CA LYS A 551 -116.03 118.50 80.65
C LYS A 551 -115.12 117.25 80.69
N GLU A 552 -114.61 117.06 81.90
CA GLU A 552 -113.95 115.89 82.46
C GLU A 552 -114.82 114.61 82.38
N ASP A 553 -114.14 113.49 82.63
CA ASP A 553 -114.63 112.10 82.75
C ASP A 553 -114.72 111.27 81.48
N THR A 554 -113.57 110.68 81.10
CA THR A 554 -113.41 109.21 80.93
C THR A 554 -111.92 108.86 80.88
N ASN A 555 -111.23 108.94 82.02
CA ASN A 555 -109.81 108.57 82.17
C ASN A 555 -109.60 107.32 83.05
N LYS A 556 -110.44 106.27 82.91
CA LYS A 556 -110.34 105.05 83.76
C LYS A 556 -110.64 103.68 83.09
N GLU A 557 -110.63 103.57 81.76
CA GLU A 557 -110.88 102.27 81.08
C GLU A 557 -109.79 101.78 80.12
N TRP A 558 -108.87 102.62 79.65
CA TRP A 558 -107.84 102.20 78.68
C TRP A 558 -106.59 101.55 79.32
N GLU A 559 -106.29 101.83 80.59
CA GLU A 559 -105.14 101.23 81.31
C GLU A 559 -105.38 99.78 81.75
N ARG A 560 -106.63 99.29 81.81
CA ARG A 560 -106.92 97.88 82.16
C ARG A 560 -106.80 96.91 80.98
N SER A 561 -106.80 97.40 79.74
CA SER A 561 -106.69 96.57 78.53
C SER A 561 -105.24 96.39 78.04
N TYR A 562 -104.33 97.30 78.39
CA TYR A 562 -102.92 97.21 77.97
C TYR A 562 -102.09 96.20 78.77
N MET A 563 -102.53 95.86 80.01
CA MET A 563 -101.88 94.84 80.85
C MET A 563 -102.25 93.39 80.47
N GLY A 564 -103.14 93.19 79.49
CA GLY A 564 -103.48 91.87 78.93
C GLY A 564 -102.57 91.41 77.79
N TYR A 565 -101.79 92.30 77.19
CA TYR A 565 -100.91 91.98 76.04
C TYR A 565 -99.57 91.34 76.45
N ASP A 566 -99.15 91.46 77.71
CA ASP A 566 -97.91 90.87 78.20
C ASP A 566 -98.03 89.36 78.51
N ASN A 567 -99.23 88.84 78.80
CA ASN A 567 -99.43 87.40 79.02
C ASN A 567 -99.33 86.56 77.73
N TYR A 568 -99.66 87.12 76.56
CA TYR A 568 -99.53 86.42 75.27
C TYR A 568 -98.07 86.29 74.80
N LYS A 569 -97.18 87.18 75.26
CA LYS A 569 -95.74 87.11 74.93
C LYS A 569 -95.03 86.02 75.74
N GLN A 570 -95.52 85.74 76.95
CA GLN A 570 -94.93 84.74 77.85
C GLN A 570 -95.34 83.29 77.49
N GLU A 571 -96.58 83.06 77.04
CA GLU A 571 -97.00 81.72 76.55
C GLU A 571 -96.33 81.33 75.22
N ARG A 572 -96.04 82.29 74.34
CA ARG A 572 -95.39 82.00 73.05
C ARG A 572 -93.90 81.66 73.21
N LEU A 573 -93.22 82.27 74.20
CA LEU A 573 -91.85 81.91 74.56
C LEU A 573 -91.77 80.53 75.22
N LEU A 574 -92.74 80.14 76.05
CA LEU A 574 -92.80 78.78 76.62
C LEU A 574 -93.10 77.72 75.55
N SER A 575 -94.02 78.00 74.61
CA SER A 575 -94.38 77.07 73.54
C SER A 575 -93.26 76.92 72.49
N MET A 576 -92.51 78.00 72.20
CA MET A 576 -91.35 77.95 71.30
C MET A 576 -90.16 77.20 71.95
N PHE A 577 -89.97 77.31 73.26
CA PHE A 577 -88.97 76.50 73.98
C PHE A 577 -89.35 75.00 73.99
N CYS A 578 -90.63 74.67 74.13
CA CYS A 578 -91.11 73.28 74.05
C CYS A 578 -90.98 72.67 72.64
N LEU A 579 -91.21 73.46 71.58
CA LEU A 579 -91.04 73.00 70.20
C LEU A 579 -89.57 72.84 69.80
N LEU A 580 -88.68 73.74 70.25
CA LEU A 580 -87.23 73.59 70.04
C LEU A 580 -86.64 72.41 70.82
N TYR A 581 -87.16 72.10 72.01
CA TYR A 581 -86.77 70.89 72.75
C TYR A 581 -87.29 69.61 72.06
N LYS A 582 -88.49 69.63 71.48
CA LYS A 582 -89.02 68.52 70.67
C LYS A 582 -88.24 68.31 69.36
N TYR A 583 -87.84 69.39 68.67
CA TYR A 583 -87.10 69.29 67.40
C TYR A 583 -85.64 68.85 67.60
N LYS A 584 -85.02 69.22 68.72
CA LYS A 584 -83.66 68.75 69.09
C LYS A 584 -83.65 67.31 69.63
N SER A 585 -84.80 66.81 70.10
CA SER A 585 -84.97 65.41 70.53
C SER A 585 -85.36 64.46 69.39
N PHE A 586 -85.82 64.96 68.23
CA PHE A 586 -86.30 64.15 67.09
C PHE A 586 -85.26 63.96 65.96
N THR A 587 -84.10 64.61 66.05
CA THR A 587 -83.03 64.57 65.03
C THR A 587 -81.77 63.83 65.48
N SER A 588 -81.82 63.15 66.63
CA SER A 588 -80.76 62.22 67.07
C SER A 588 -81.30 60.78 67.02
N SER A 589 -80.99 60.09 65.92
CA SER A 589 -81.17 58.65 65.63
C SER A 589 -82.58 58.13 65.29
N PRO A 590 -82.75 57.63 64.06
CA PRO A 590 -83.45 56.37 63.83
C PRO A 590 -82.60 55.42 62.98
N GLY A 591 -81.43 55.07 63.49
CA GLY A 591 -80.87 53.75 63.22
C GLY A 591 -81.53 52.76 64.17
N GLN A 592 -82.16 51.72 63.63
CA GLN A 592 -82.77 50.56 64.31
C GLN A 592 -84.29 50.69 64.64
N TYR A 593 -84.99 49.57 64.41
CA TYR A 593 -86.41 49.28 64.60
C TYR A 593 -87.38 49.60 63.44
N LEU A 594 -87.41 48.73 62.44
CA LEU A 594 -88.54 47.79 62.26
C LEU A 594 -88.19 46.71 61.20
N MET A 595 -87.66 45.60 61.69
CA MET A 595 -87.88 44.28 61.09
C MET A 595 -89.18 43.70 61.68
N CYS A 596 -89.88 42.89 60.88
CA CYS A 596 -91.10 42.12 61.17
C CYS A 596 -92.40 42.94 61.11
N VAL A 597 -93.42 42.65 60.29
CA VAL A 597 -94.03 41.37 59.84
C VAL A 597 -94.76 41.66 58.51
N LEU A 598 -94.54 40.92 57.42
CA LEU A 598 -95.37 39.79 56.92
C LEU A 598 -94.55 39.08 55.81
N ILE A 599 -94.05 37.84 55.96
CA ILE A 599 -94.75 36.55 55.78
C ILE A 599 -95.22 36.41 54.30
N GLN A 600 -94.77 35.49 53.41
CA GLN A 600 -94.63 34.01 53.45
C GLN A 600 -94.07 33.58 52.05
N VAL A 601 -93.07 32.71 51.81
CA VAL A 601 -93.03 31.22 51.79
C VAL A 601 -91.65 30.87 51.17
N ARG A 602 -90.73 30.19 51.89
CA ARG A 602 -90.20 28.81 51.66
C ARG A 602 -89.70 28.51 50.22
N THR A 603 -88.60 27.79 49.91
CA THR A 603 -87.65 26.91 50.64
C THR A 603 -86.58 26.39 49.64
N PHE A 604 -85.52 25.78 50.20
CA PHE A 604 -84.38 25.01 49.62
C PHE A 604 -83.09 25.83 49.45
N GLY A 605 -81.97 25.61 50.16
CA GLY A 605 -81.37 24.35 50.68
C GLY A 605 -80.63 23.65 49.52
N SER A 606 -79.31 23.47 49.43
CA SER A 606 -78.22 23.16 50.38
C SER A 606 -76.88 23.59 49.73
N ARG A 607 -75.80 24.01 50.45
CA ARG A 607 -74.75 23.17 51.07
C ARG A 607 -74.27 22.03 50.15
N ASP A 608 -72.99 21.81 49.83
CA ASP A 608 -71.76 21.93 50.62
C ASP A 608 -70.50 21.96 49.73
N THR A 609 -69.40 22.34 50.38
CA THR A 609 -67.97 22.15 50.09
C THR A 609 -67.56 20.84 49.37
N SER A 610 -66.58 20.92 48.47
CA SER A 610 -65.37 20.05 48.45
C SER A 610 -64.45 20.33 47.24
N LEU A 611 -63.18 20.66 47.49
CA LEU A 611 -62.02 20.10 46.76
C LEU A 611 -61.86 18.63 47.22
N PRO A 612 -61.16 17.69 46.51
CA PRO A 612 -59.97 17.90 45.65
C PRO A 612 -59.89 16.97 44.40
N GLY A 613 -58.78 17.03 43.64
CA GLY A 613 -58.28 15.87 42.89
C GLY A 613 -57.75 16.12 41.48
N ALA A 614 -56.50 15.70 41.25
CA ALA A 614 -55.75 15.70 40.00
C ALA A 614 -56.27 14.69 38.96
N VAL A 615 -55.93 14.89 37.67
CA VAL A 615 -55.06 14.03 36.82
C VAL A 615 -55.20 14.44 35.33
N ASN A 616 -54.05 14.33 34.64
CA ASN A 616 -53.71 14.52 33.23
C ASN A 616 -53.46 15.94 32.72
#